data_AF-L0P9S7-F1
#
_entry.id   AF-L0P9S7-F1
#
_cell.length_a   1.000
_cell.length_b   1.000
_cell.length_c   1.000
_cell.angle_alpha   90.00
_cell.angle_beta   90.00
_cell.angle_gamma   90.00
#
_symmetry.space_group_name_H-M   'P 1'
#
loop_
_entity.id
_entity.type
_entity.pdbx_description
1 polymer ?
#
loop_
_entity_poly.entity_id
_entity_poly.type
_entity_poly.pdbx_seq_one_letter_code
_entity_poly.pdbx_strand_id
1 'polypeptide(L)'
;MVYLITEKKRTYQQQYANMYFLRLVHIRPKIVHQAQQNWGDMVIKDWKVKRASRLLDIVHGEICWIVGTVYVDAPLKPNILDDIKKDYWMVGPKNEKYIDSTNSNVILEDEYGRIRLVGSKILQEFLVTGCVIGALGFEIQNGNFEVIDLCFPELPNQISLPNRNNTDTHKYVALVSGLNITDKTSNLLPLFLLAEYLNGGIGHQVDRVASSQIVQFIIAGNSIALSETENTLTNKKKPFNAFIYNSKPAEMFDIFLSNICATTSVILMPGESDPSNTLLPQQPIHFSFIPNAKHYYGSTLKTSTNPMWLEIDGVNFFRFLGSSGQTINDIYKYTNKHNKLSIMEYTLRWQHCAPTAPDTLWCYPFLEKDPFILSETPHVYFVGNQEEFNTKFIEGENGQIIRLIMLPVFSKTDTIVLLNLSTLECEEVKFSIHDKITL
;
A
#
# COMPACT_ATOMS: atom_id res chain seq x y z
N MET A 1 -13.35 6.02 -10.88
CA MET A 1 -12.10 5.61 -10.18
C MET A 1 -12.33 5.72 -8.68
N VAL A 2 -12.04 4.66 -7.92
CA VAL A 2 -12.42 4.52 -6.48
C VAL A 2 -11.81 5.61 -5.59
N TYR A 3 -10.61 6.10 -5.92
CA TYR A 3 -9.80 7.00 -5.06
C TYR A 3 -9.78 8.47 -5.53
N LEU A 4 -10.53 8.82 -6.57
CA LEU A 4 -10.53 10.18 -7.12
C LEU A 4 -11.39 11.11 -6.25
N ILE A 5 -10.79 12.21 -5.77
CA ILE A 5 -11.46 13.25 -5.01
C ILE A 5 -11.56 14.49 -5.89
N THR A 6 -12.75 14.76 -6.44
CA THR A 6 -13.00 15.95 -7.26
C THR A 6 -12.97 17.21 -6.41
N GLU A 7 -12.42 18.31 -6.92
CA GLU A 7 -12.30 19.60 -6.19
C GLU A 7 -13.61 20.07 -5.56
N LYS A 8 -14.74 19.93 -6.26
CA LYS A 8 -16.07 20.33 -5.75
C LYS A 8 -16.54 19.55 -4.53
N LYS A 9 -15.98 18.35 -4.29
CA LYS A 9 -16.31 17.47 -3.16
C LYS A 9 -15.24 17.51 -2.05
N ARG A 10 -14.13 18.21 -2.27
CA ARG A 10 -12.98 18.22 -1.36
C ARG A 10 -13.20 19.26 -0.26
N THR A 11 -13.36 18.79 0.98
CA THR A 11 -13.53 19.61 2.17
C THR A 11 -12.73 19.03 3.33
N TYR A 12 -12.22 19.90 4.21
CA TYR A 12 -11.34 19.55 5.33
C TYR A 12 -11.96 19.87 6.70
N GLN A 13 -13.26 20.20 6.74
CA GLN A 13 -13.96 20.54 7.98
C GLN A 13 -14.35 19.31 8.82
N GLN A 14 -14.02 18.11 8.34
CA GLN A 14 -14.53 16.84 8.83
C GLN A 14 -13.55 16.20 9.81
N GLN A 15 -14.09 15.49 10.80
CA GLN A 15 -13.30 14.72 11.76
C GLN A 15 -13.10 13.27 11.29
N TYR A 16 -11.99 12.67 11.71
CA TYR A 16 -11.60 11.31 11.32
C TYR A 16 -12.43 10.18 11.97
N ALA A 17 -13.20 10.46 13.02
CA ALA A 17 -14.01 9.45 13.72
C ALA A 17 -14.97 8.71 12.77
N ASN A 18 -15.53 9.42 11.78
CA ASN A 18 -16.44 8.83 10.80
C ASN A 18 -15.78 7.71 9.98
N MET A 19 -14.49 7.80 9.69
CA MET A 19 -13.79 6.75 8.95
C MET A 19 -13.75 5.43 9.74
N TYR A 20 -13.44 5.48 11.03
CA TYR A 20 -13.44 4.29 11.89
C TYR A 20 -14.84 3.68 12.03
N PHE A 21 -15.88 4.52 12.15
CA PHE A 21 -17.26 4.06 12.18
C PHE A 21 -17.64 3.35 10.88
N LEU A 22 -17.38 3.95 9.72
CA LEU A 22 -17.66 3.35 8.41
C LEU A 22 -16.94 2.02 8.23
N ARG A 23 -15.68 1.95 8.66
CA ARG A 23 -14.85 0.75 8.61
C ARG A 23 -15.45 -0.37 9.44
N LEU A 24 -15.79 -0.08 10.69
CA LEU A 24 -16.41 -1.03 11.60
C LEU A 24 -17.76 -1.52 11.06
N VAL A 25 -18.62 -0.62 10.60
CA VAL A 25 -19.93 -0.94 10.01
C VAL A 25 -19.82 -1.86 8.79
N HIS A 26 -18.82 -1.65 7.92
CA HIS A 26 -18.68 -2.43 6.70
C HIS A 26 -18.04 -3.80 6.92
N ILE A 27 -17.06 -3.91 7.83
CA ILE A 27 -16.30 -5.14 8.05
C ILE A 27 -16.99 -6.04 9.09
N ARG A 28 -17.64 -5.48 10.12
CA ARG A 28 -18.29 -6.24 11.19
C ARG A 28 -19.24 -7.33 10.69
N PRO A 29 -20.15 -7.12 9.71
CA PRO A 29 -21.04 -8.18 9.25
C PRO A 29 -20.29 -9.41 8.71
N LYS A 30 -19.13 -9.20 8.08
CA LYS A 30 -18.30 -10.28 7.52
C LYS A 30 -17.64 -11.09 8.64
N ILE A 31 -17.06 -10.42 9.64
CA ILE A 31 -16.50 -11.06 10.82
C ILE A 31 -17.58 -11.79 11.62
N VAL A 32 -18.75 -11.18 11.80
CA VAL A 32 -19.88 -11.81 12.52
C VAL A 32 -20.30 -13.10 11.84
N HIS A 33 -20.38 -13.11 10.51
CA HIS A 33 -20.70 -14.31 9.75
C HIS A 33 -19.67 -15.42 10.00
N GLN A 34 -18.37 -15.11 9.89
CA GLN A 34 -17.29 -16.06 10.09
C GLN A 34 -17.19 -16.55 11.55
N ALA A 35 -17.24 -15.63 12.51
CA ALA A 35 -17.22 -15.92 13.94
C ALA A 35 -18.42 -16.77 14.37
N GLN A 36 -19.60 -16.56 13.78
CA GLN A 36 -20.77 -17.38 14.05
C GLN A 36 -20.59 -18.82 13.53
N GLN A 37 -19.95 -19.01 12.38
CA GLN A 37 -19.62 -20.33 11.86
C GLN A 37 -18.55 -21.03 12.72
N ASN A 38 -17.51 -20.29 13.14
CA ASN A 38 -16.38 -20.84 13.88
C ASN A 38 -16.72 -21.11 15.35
N TRP A 39 -17.49 -20.21 15.98
CA TRP A 39 -17.68 -20.18 17.44
C TRP A 39 -19.13 -20.26 17.90
N GLY A 40 -20.12 -20.14 17.00
CA GLY A 40 -21.53 -19.98 17.37
C GLY A 40 -22.17 -21.16 18.10
N ASP A 41 -21.71 -22.36 17.82
CA ASP A 41 -22.18 -23.61 18.46
C ASP A 41 -21.15 -24.18 19.46
N MET A 42 -20.07 -23.45 19.75
CA MET A 42 -19.07 -23.89 20.71
C MET A 42 -19.61 -23.83 22.14
N VAL A 43 -19.29 -24.87 22.91
CA VAL A 43 -19.51 -24.94 24.36
C VAL A 43 -18.16 -25.16 25.03
N ILE A 44 -17.76 -24.23 25.90
CA ILE A 44 -16.48 -24.28 26.61
C ILE A 44 -16.77 -24.30 28.12
N LYS A 45 -16.36 -25.38 28.80
CA LYS A 45 -16.57 -25.56 30.25
C LYS A 45 -18.03 -25.33 30.67
N ASP A 46 -18.97 -25.94 29.95
CA ASP A 46 -20.42 -25.82 30.13
C ASP A 46 -21.05 -24.46 29.77
N TRP A 47 -20.27 -23.49 29.32
CA TRP A 47 -20.77 -22.21 28.81
C TRP A 47 -20.94 -22.26 27.30
N LYS A 48 -22.18 -22.04 26.83
CA LYS A 48 -22.42 -21.78 25.40
C LYS A 48 -21.84 -20.41 25.06
N VAL A 49 -20.92 -20.38 24.11
CA VAL A 49 -20.29 -19.15 23.62
C VAL A 49 -21.38 -18.25 23.01
N LYS A 50 -21.41 -16.99 23.44
CA LYS A 50 -22.34 -15.98 22.92
C LYS A 50 -21.58 -14.78 22.39
N ARG A 51 -22.22 -14.09 21.46
CA ARG A 51 -21.75 -12.79 20.99
C ARG A 51 -22.13 -11.71 22.00
N ALA A 52 -21.16 -10.92 22.45
CA ALA A 52 -21.43 -9.62 23.05
C ALA A 52 -21.55 -8.58 21.92
N SER A 53 -22.74 -7.96 21.79
CA SER A 53 -23.01 -7.04 20.68
C SER A 53 -22.27 -5.71 20.83
N ARG A 54 -22.06 -5.28 22.07
CA ARG A 54 -21.26 -4.12 22.45
C ARG A 54 -20.21 -4.57 23.47
N LEU A 55 -19.08 -3.87 23.53
CA LEU A 55 -18.05 -4.12 24.54
C LEU A 55 -18.57 -3.92 25.97
N LEU A 56 -19.54 -3.02 26.16
CA LEU A 56 -20.21 -2.80 27.45
C LEU A 56 -21.12 -3.97 27.88
N ASP A 57 -21.47 -4.88 26.96
CA ASP A 57 -22.34 -6.03 27.25
C ASP A 57 -21.54 -7.27 27.71
N ILE A 58 -20.22 -7.14 27.86
CA ILE A 58 -19.36 -8.24 28.34
C ILE A 58 -19.71 -8.53 29.81
N VAL A 59 -20.01 -9.80 30.10
CA VAL A 59 -20.25 -10.26 31.46
C VAL A 59 -18.97 -10.86 32.02
N HIS A 60 -18.60 -10.41 33.22
CA HIS A 60 -17.37 -10.83 33.88
C HIS A 60 -17.27 -12.36 34.03
N GLY A 61 -16.15 -12.93 33.56
CA GLY A 61 -15.89 -14.38 33.63
C GLY A 61 -16.67 -15.26 32.65
N GLU A 62 -17.64 -14.73 31.90
CA GLU A 62 -18.33 -15.48 30.84
C GLU A 62 -17.52 -15.48 29.55
N ILE A 63 -17.51 -16.63 28.85
CA ILE A 63 -16.85 -16.74 27.56
C ILE A 63 -17.77 -16.17 26.47
N CYS A 64 -17.28 -15.15 25.79
CA CYS A 64 -17.98 -14.50 24.70
C CYS A 64 -17.02 -14.13 23.57
N TRP A 65 -17.58 -13.72 22.44
CA TRP A 65 -16.81 -13.06 21.41
C TRP A 65 -17.33 -11.68 21.09
N ILE A 66 -16.40 -10.80 20.75
CA ILE A 66 -16.58 -9.38 20.51
C ILE A 66 -15.98 -9.00 19.15
N VAL A 67 -16.48 -7.90 18.57
CA VAL A 67 -15.95 -7.36 17.30
C VAL A 67 -15.70 -5.88 17.47
N GLY A 68 -14.51 -5.43 17.11
CA GLY A 68 -14.13 -4.03 17.22
C GLY A 68 -12.95 -3.66 16.35
N THR A 69 -12.59 -2.39 16.41
CA THR A 69 -11.42 -1.83 15.73
C THR A 69 -10.23 -1.86 16.68
N VAL A 70 -9.10 -2.38 16.20
CA VAL A 70 -7.86 -2.43 16.96
C VAL A 70 -7.26 -1.03 17.05
N TYR A 71 -6.82 -0.65 18.24
CA TYR A 71 -5.91 0.45 18.48
C TYR A 71 -4.65 -0.10 19.15
N VAL A 72 -3.49 0.17 18.56
CA VAL A 72 -2.19 -0.23 19.11
C VAL A 72 -1.52 0.99 19.69
N ASP A 73 -1.41 1.02 21.02
CA ASP A 73 -0.62 2.01 21.74
C ASP A 73 0.83 1.56 21.78
N ALA A 74 1.68 2.27 21.04
CA ALA A 74 3.07 1.92 20.80
C ALA A 74 3.99 3.06 21.30
N PRO A 75 5.04 2.77 22.10
CA PRO A 75 5.83 3.80 22.78
C PRO A 75 6.50 4.82 21.86
N LEU A 76 6.92 4.40 20.67
CA LEU A 76 7.63 5.25 19.70
C LEU A 76 6.69 5.78 18.61
N LYS A 77 5.36 5.66 18.78
CA LYS A 77 4.42 6.32 17.87
C LYS A 77 4.57 7.84 18.02
N PRO A 78 4.67 8.62 16.92
CA PRO A 78 4.85 10.06 17.00
C PRO A 78 3.64 10.72 17.68
N ASN A 79 3.90 11.67 18.57
CA ASN A 79 2.88 12.43 19.29
C ASN A 79 3.08 13.92 19.08
N ILE A 80 2.18 14.53 18.31
CA ILE A 80 2.22 15.96 17.96
C ILE A 80 2.21 16.84 19.23
N LEU A 81 1.51 16.44 20.28
CA LEU A 81 1.44 17.22 21.52
C LEU A 81 2.80 17.26 22.24
N ASP A 82 3.60 16.20 22.15
CA ASP A 82 4.94 16.16 22.73
C ASP A 82 5.95 16.94 21.90
N ASP A 83 5.78 16.98 20.58
CA ASP A 83 6.59 17.83 19.68
C ASP A 83 6.33 19.32 19.95
N ILE A 84 5.05 19.71 20.10
CA ILE A 84 4.66 21.09 20.43
C ILE A 84 5.22 21.51 21.80
N LYS A 85 5.16 20.64 22.82
CA LYS A 85 5.72 20.94 24.16
C LYS A 85 7.22 21.20 24.14
N LYS A 86 7.95 20.64 23.17
CA LYS A 86 9.40 20.77 23.06
C LYS A 86 9.83 21.98 22.20
N ASP A 87 8.90 22.87 21.84
CA ASP A 87 9.11 24.02 20.93
C ASP A 87 9.71 23.63 19.56
N TYR A 88 9.57 22.36 19.17
CA TYR A 88 9.82 21.97 17.79
C TYR A 88 8.60 22.40 16.96
N TRP A 89 8.68 23.59 16.36
CA TRP A 89 7.80 24.00 15.25
C TRP A 89 8.04 23.15 13.98
N MET A 90 8.90 22.14 14.07
CA MET A 90 9.23 21.18 13.02
C MET A 90 8.80 19.79 13.45
N VAL A 91 8.24 19.03 12.52
CA VAL A 91 7.95 17.60 12.71
C VAL A 91 9.24 16.91 13.16
N GLY A 92 9.22 16.23 14.31
CA GLY A 92 10.36 15.46 14.81
C GLY A 92 10.82 14.40 13.78
N PRO A 93 12.04 13.85 13.92
CA PRO A 93 12.52 12.81 13.02
C PRO A 93 11.49 11.66 12.95
N LYS A 94 11.16 11.22 11.72
CA LYS A 94 10.27 10.07 11.52
C LYS A 94 10.95 8.84 12.13
N ASN A 95 10.35 8.27 13.18
CA ASN A 95 10.86 7.04 13.78
C ASN A 95 10.82 5.90 12.75
N GLU A 96 11.90 5.12 12.69
CA GLU A 96 12.01 3.95 11.79
C GLU A 96 11.01 2.86 12.18
N LYS A 97 10.72 2.73 13.48
CA LYS A 97 9.75 1.80 14.06
C LYS A 97 8.94 2.51 15.16
N TYR A 98 7.69 2.09 15.34
CA TYR A 98 6.81 2.57 16.41
C TYR A 98 6.84 1.68 17.65
N ILE A 99 7.25 0.43 17.47
CA ILE A 99 7.43 -0.53 18.56
C ILE A 99 8.85 -0.48 19.11
N ASP A 100 8.99 -0.75 20.40
CA ASP A 100 10.26 -0.98 21.08
C ASP A 100 10.35 -2.46 21.50
N SER A 101 11.41 -2.85 22.21
CA SER A 101 11.60 -4.13 22.89
C SER A 101 10.52 -4.48 23.93
N THR A 102 9.66 -3.51 24.28
CA THR A 102 8.53 -3.67 25.20
C THR A 102 7.22 -4.02 24.48
N ASN A 103 6.37 -4.84 25.11
CA ASN A 103 5.10 -5.26 24.52
C ASN A 103 4.18 -4.05 24.26
N SER A 104 3.71 -3.91 23.03
CA SER A 104 2.72 -2.90 22.66
C SER A 104 1.35 -3.25 23.25
N ASN A 105 0.58 -2.23 23.66
CA ASN A 105 -0.75 -2.45 24.21
C ASN A 105 -1.76 -2.49 23.07
N VAL A 106 -2.42 -3.65 22.92
CA VAL A 106 -3.49 -3.84 21.95
C VAL A 106 -4.82 -3.57 22.66
N ILE A 107 -5.58 -2.61 22.15
CA ILE A 107 -6.88 -2.21 22.64
C ILE A 107 -7.90 -2.48 21.53
N LEU A 108 -9.08 -2.97 21.89
CA LEU A 108 -10.20 -3.13 20.98
C LEU A 108 -11.27 -2.09 21.31
N GLU A 109 -11.72 -1.35 20.29
CA GLU A 109 -12.70 -0.27 20.42
C GLU A 109 -13.96 -0.57 19.60
N ASP A 110 -15.12 -0.24 20.15
CA ASP A 110 -16.40 -0.19 19.43
C ASP A 110 -17.01 1.22 19.55
N GLU A 111 -18.29 1.39 19.18
CA GLU A 111 -18.97 2.69 19.27
C GLU A 111 -19.17 3.19 20.70
N TYR A 112 -19.03 2.33 21.71
CA TYR A 112 -19.45 2.59 23.09
C TYR A 112 -18.31 2.53 24.11
N GLY A 113 -17.22 1.85 23.80
CA GLY A 113 -16.13 1.67 24.75
C GLY A 113 -14.87 1.08 24.14
N ARG A 114 -13.94 0.75 25.06
CA ARG A 114 -12.65 0.16 24.73
C ARG A 114 -12.28 -0.88 25.78
N ILE A 115 -11.64 -1.96 25.36
CA ILE A 115 -11.13 -3.00 26.25
C ILE A 115 -9.74 -3.43 25.81
N ARG A 116 -8.83 -3.64 26.77
CA ARG A 116 -7.46 -4.08 26.46
C ARG A 116 -7.45 -5.57 26.22
N LEU A 117 -6.83 -6.00 25.11
CA LEU A 117 -6.64 -7.40 24.79
C LEU A 117 -5.33 -7.90 25.38
N VAL A 118 -5.38 -9.06 26.03
CA VAL A 118 -4.22 -9.74 26.64
C VAL A 118 -4.24 -11.23 26.30
N GLY A 119 -3.16 -11.93 26.66
CA GLY A 119 -3.00 -13.36 26.41
C GLY A 119 -1.97 -13.68 25.32
N SER A 120 -1.57 -14.94 25.24
CA SER A 120 -0.53 -15.41 24.32
C SER A 120 -0.93 -15.28 22.84
N LYS A 121 -2.23 -15.41 22.53
CA LYS A 121 -2.76 -15.29 21.17
C LYS A 121 -2.47 -13.91 20.56
N ILE A 122 -2.61 -12.84 21.34
CA ILE A 122 -2.30 -11.46 20.91
C ILE A 122 -0.80 -11.28 20.62
N LEU A 123 0.08 -11.96 21.35
CA LEU A 123 1.53 -11.86 21.15
C LEU A 123 2.02 -12.64 19.92
N GLN A 124 1.24 -13.62 19.47
CA GLN A 124 1.51 -14.46 18.31
C GLN A 124 0.97 -13.85 17.02
N GLU A 125 -0.15 -13.13 17.10
CA GLU A 125 -0.80 -12.53 15.93
C GLU A 125 -0.22 -11.16 15.58
N PHE A 126 -0.21 -10.83 14.29
CA PHE A 126 0.16 -9.48 13.85
C PHE A 126 -1.08 -8.60 13.76
N LEU A 127 -1.13 -7.54 14.57
CA LEU A 127 -2.23 -6.58 14.57
C LEU A 127 -1.67 -5.16 14.51
N VAL A 128 -2.37 -4.28 13.78
CA VAL A 128 -2.05 -2.86 13.73
C VAL A 128 -3.29 -2.02 13.97
N THR A 129 -3.06 -0.74 14.27
CA THR A 129 -4.15 0.21 14.47
C THR A 129 -5.05 0.27 13.23
N GLY A 130 -6.36 0.30 13.47
CA GLY A 130 -7.38 0.43 12.45
C GLY A 130 -7.86 -0.87 11.81
N CYS A 131 -7.26 -2.02 12.11
CA CYS A 131 -7.80 -3.32 11.68
C CYS A 131 -9.08 -3.64 12.45
N VAL A 132 -10.07 -4.26 11.79
CA VAL A 132 -11.28 -4.73 12.47
C VAL A 132 -11.17 -6.24 12.64
N ILE A 133 -11.34 -6.72 13.87
CA ILE A 133 -11.19 -8.14 14.23
C ILE A 133 -12.34 -8.63 15.09
N GLY A 134 -12.59 -9.93 15.06
CA GLY A 134 -13.34 -10.66 16.07
C GLY A 134 -12.39 -11.28 17.08
N ALA A 135 -12.71 -11.22 18.37
CA ALA A 135 -11.93 -11.85 19.42
C ALA A 135 -12.83 -12.70 20.31
N LEU A 136 -12.48 -13.98 20.49
CA LEU A 136 -13.09 -14.91 21.42
C LEU A 136 -12.28 -14.93 22.72
N GLY A 137 -12.95 -14.81 23.86
CA GLY A 137 -12.28 -14.75 25.15
C GLY A 137 -13.23 -14.49 26.30
N PHE A 138 -12.68 -13.96 27.39
CA PHE A 138 -13.44 -13.59 28.58
C PHE A 138 -12.75 -12.43 29.30
N GLU A 139 -13.54 -11.66 30.06
CA GLU A 139 -13.00 -10.60 30.91
C GLU A 139 -12.39 -11.18 32.20
N ILE A 140 -11.15 -10.76 32.51
CA ILE A 140 -10.44 -11.10 33.75
C ILE A 140 -10.58 -9.98 34.79
N GLN A 141 -10.27 -10.27 36.07
CA GLN A 141 -10.55 -9.39 37.23
C GLN A 141 -10.02 -7.95 37.14
N ASN A 142 -9.02 -7.69 36.29
CA ASN A 142 -8.45 -6.36 36.08
C ASN A 142 -9.11 -5.55 34.95
N GLY A 143 -10.19 -6.06 34.35
CA GLY A 143 -10.93 -5.41 33.25
C GLY A 143 -10.30 -5.61 31.86
N ASN A 144 -9.26 -6.45 31.74
CA ASN A 144 -8.72 -6.85 30.45
C ASN A 144 -9.49 -8.04 29.88
N PHE A 145 -9.41 -8.22 28.57
CA PHE A 145 -10.00 -9.35 27.86
C PHE A 145 -8.90 -10.36 27.49
N GLU A 146 -8.93 -11.54 28.10
CA GLU A 146 -8.01 -12.64 27.79
C GLU A 146 -8.47 -13.31 26.50
N VAL A 147 -7.65 -13.21 25.46
CA VAL A 147 -7.99 -13.69 24.12
C VAL A 147 -7.58 -15.15 23.95
N ILE A 148 -8.57 -15.97 23.62
CA ILE A 148 -8.42 -17.40 23.30
C ILE A 148 -8.18 -17.55 21.80
N ASP A 149 -8.98 -16.88 20.96
CA ASP A 149 -8.92 -16.99 19.51
C ASP A 149 -9.31 -15.68 18.81
N LEU A 150 -8.90 -15.55 17.54
CA LEU A 150 -9.15 -14.38 16.71
C LEU A 150 -9.83 -14.78 15.40
N CYS A 151 -10.64 -13.87 14.87
CA CYS A 151 -11.36 -14.04 13.62
C CYS A 151 -11.19 -12.80 12.75
N PHE A 152 -10.90 -13.03 11.46
CA PHE A 152 -10.71 -12.00 10.44
C PHE A 152 -11.82 -12.12 9.38
N PRO A 153 -12.09 -11.06 8.60
CA PRO A 153 -13.11 -11.10 7.54
C PRO A 153 -12.74 -11.97 6.33
N GLU A 154 -11.53 -12.55 6.28
CA GLU A 154 -10.92 -13.28 5.17
C GLU A 154 -10.88 -12.50 3.84
N LEU A 155 -10.44 -13.13 2.75
CA LEU A 155 -10.36 -12.49 1.43
C LEU A 155 -11.77 -12.22 0.85
N PRO A 156 -12.02 -11.04 0.25
CA PRO A 156 -13.26 -10.79 -0.48
C PRO A 156 -13.44 -11.75 -1.68
N ASN A 157 -14.62 -11.71 -2.30
CA ASN A 157 -14.83 -12.42 -3.56
C ASN A 157 -13.86 -11.91 -4.64
N GLN A 158 -13.33 -12.83 -5.43
CA GLN A 158 -12.53 -12.51 -6.60
C GLN A 158 -13.36 -12.72 -7.87
N ILE A 159 -13.29 -11.77 -8.80
CA ILE A 159 -13.89 -11.97 -10.13
C ILE A 159 -13.15 -13.12 -10.81
N SER A 160 -13.86 -14.11 -11.34
CA SER A 160 -13.22 -15.22 -12.03
C SER A 160 -12.45 -14.73 -13.25
N LEU A 161 -11.23 -15.24 -13.43
CA LEU A 161 -10.53 -15.08 -14.69
C LEU A 161 -11.35 -15.77 -15.80
N PRO A 162 -11.61 -15.12 -16.94
CA PRO A 162 -12.16 -15.82 -18.08
C PRO A 162 -11.19 -16.93 -18.51
N ASN A 163 -11.74 -17.99 -19.09
CA ASN A 163 -10.96 -19.14 -19.55
C ASN A 163 -9.75 -18.64 -20.33
N ARG A 164 -8.55 -19.01 -19.84
CA ARG A 164 -7.27 -18.76 -20.50
C ARG A 164 -7.31 -19.52 -21.82
N ASN A 165 -7.89 -18.93 -22.85
CA ASN A 165 -7.75 -19.45 -24.19
C ASN A 165 -6.25 -19.47 -24.45
N ASN A 166 -5.70 -20.65 -24.76
CA ASN A 166 -4.32 -20.82 -25.21
C ASN A 166 -4.13 -20.04 -26.51
N THR A 167 -4.00 -18.73 -26.41
CA THR A 167 -3.44 -17.92 -27.45
C THR A 167 -1.93 -18.01 -27.26
N ASP A 168 -1.21 -18.48 -28.28
CA ASP A 168 0.26 -18.57 -28.29
C ASP A 168 0.97 -17.19 -28.09
N THR A 169 0.21 -16.11 -27.97
CA THR A 169 0.69 -14.75 -27.71
C THR A 169 0.72 -14.45 -26.22
N HIS A 170 1.91 -14.46 -25.62
CA HIS A 170 2.14 -13.93 -24.28
C HIS A 170 1.99 -12.41 -24.28
N LYS A 171 1.36 -11.87 -23.22
CA LYS A 171 1.22 -10.44 -22.96
C LYS A 171 1.84 -10.12 -21.60
N TYR A 172 2.61 -9.05 -21.55
CA TYR A 172 3.33 -8.64 -20.35
C TYR A 172 2.91 -7.25 -19.88
N VAL A 173 2.90 -7.06 -18.57
CA VAL A 173 2.85 -5.73 -17.93
C VAL A 173 4.21 -5.46 -17.34
N ALA A 174 4.85 -4.38 -17.76
CA ALA A 174 6.11 -3.91 -17.18
C ALA A 174 5.81 -2.97 -16.02
N LEU A 175 6.44 -3.22 -14.87
CA LEU A 175 6.25 -2.49 -13.62
C LEU A 175 7.58 -1.88 -13.18
N VAL A 176 7.57 -0.59 -12.84
CA VAL A 176 8.72 0.11 -12.26
C VAL A 176 8.27 0.99 -11.10
N SER A 177 9.16 1.27 -10.15
CA SER A 177 8.92 2.28 -9.11
C SER A 177 10.22 2.98 -8.76
N GLY A 178 10.15 4.19 -8.21
CA GLY A 178 11.35 4.86 -7.68
C GLY A 178 12.37 5.18 -8.76
N LEU A 179 11.94 5.79 -9.88
CA LEU A 179 12.86 6.34 -10.87
C LEU A 179 13.73 7.43 -10.25
N ASN A 180 13.18 8.18 -9.27
CA ASN A 180 13.86 9.20 -8.48
C ASN A 180 14.74 10.13 -9.33
N ILE A 181 14.20 10.64 -10.44
CA ILE A 181 14.95 11.53 -11.32
C ILE A 181 15.26 12.81 -10.53
N THR A 182 16.53 13.21 -10.53
CA THR A 182 17.05 14.42 -9.88
C THR A 182 17.84 15.25 -10.89
N ASP A 183 18.29 16.45 -10.51
CA ASP A 183 19.10 17.31 -11.37
C ASP A 183 20.57 16.90 -11.45
N LYS A 184 20.99 15.96 -10.58
CA LYS A 184 22.35 15.42 -10.50
C LYS A 184 22.43 13.97 -10.93
N THR A 185 21.35 13.37 -11.46
CA THR A 185 21.29 11.93 -11.78
C THR A 185 22.52 11.50 -12.57
N SER A 186 23.44 10.83 -11.87
CA SER A 186 24.65 10.23 -12.44
C SER A 186 24.34 8.97 -13.24
N ASN A 187 23.15 8.38 -13.04
CA ASN A 187 22.67 7.17 -13.72
C ASN A 187 21.61 7.46 -14.79
N LEU A 188 21.93 8.31 -15.77
CA LEU A 188 21.07 8.49 -16.95
C LEU A 188 21.02 7.26 -17.85
N LEU A 189 22.08 6.43 -17.83
CA LEU A 189 22.17 5.32 -18.78
C LEU A 189 21.16 4.20 -18.50
N PRO A 190 20.94 3.70 -17.28
CA PRO A 190 19.89 2.71 -17.02
C PRO A 190 18.50 3.19 -17.45
N LEU A 191 18.20 4.48 -17.22
CA LEU A 191 16.93 5.09 -17.65
C LEU A 191 16.82 5.16 -19.19
N PHE A 192 17.92 5.48 -19.87
CA PHE A 192 17.98 5.46 -21.34
C PHE A 192 17.82 4.03 -21.88
N LEU A 193 18.51 3.04 -21.30
CA LEU A 193 18.39 1.64 -21.70
C LEU A 193 16.97 1.12 -21.47
N LEU A 194 16.32 1.51 -20.37
CA LEU A 194 14.92 1.20 -20.13
C LEU A 194 14.01 1.79 -21.22
N ALA A 195 14.20 3.05 -21.61
CA ALA A 195 13.41 3.67 -22.67
C ALA A 195 13.59 2.93 -24.02
N GLU A 196 14.84 2.65 -24.40
CA GLU A 196 15.14 1.93 -25.64
C GLU A 196 14.64 0.48 -25.59
N TYR A 197 14.69 -0.18 -24.44
CA TYR A 197 14.10 -1.51 -24.26
C TYR A 197 12.59 -1.49 -24.51
N LEU A 198 11.86 -0.58 -23.86
CA LEU A 198 10.41 -0.43 -24.03
C LEU A 198 10.01 -0.05 -25.47
N ASN A 199 10.86 0.72 -26.15
CA ASN A 199 10.66 1.10 -27.55
C ASN A 199 11.07 -0.02 -28.55
N GLY A 200 11.68 -1.11 -28.09
CA GLY A 200 12.22 -2.18 -28.95
C GLY A 200 13.48 -1.78 -29.73
N GLY A 201 14.24 -0.80 -29.25
CA GLY A 201 15.50 -0.32 -29.81
C GLY A 201 16.73 -1.13 -29.40
N ILE A 202 16.63 -1.94 -28.33
CA ILE A 202 17.74 -2.77 -27.82
C ILE A 202 17.63 -4.22 -28.33
N GLY A 203 18.79 -4.81 -28.63
CA GLY A 203 18.92 -6.25 -28.85
C GLY A 203 18.61 -6.73 -30.27
N HIS A 204 18.47 -8.04 -30.42
CA HIS A 204 18.18 -8.71 -31.67
C HIS A 204 16.66 -8.88 -31.89
N GLN A 205 16.28 -9.54 -32.97
CA GLN A 205 14.86 -9.71 -33.33
C GLN A 205 14.05 -10.39 -32.22
N VAL A 206 14.64 -11.33 -31.48
CA VAL A 206 13.99 -12.01 -30.35
C VAL A 206 13.65 -11.03 -29.23
N ASP A 207 14.58 -10.16 -28.86
CA ASP A 207 14.39 -9.15 -27.81
C ASP A 207 13.35 -8.09 -28.21
N ARG A 208 13.34 -7.72 -29.49
CA ARG A 208 12.32 -6.81 -30.04
C ARG A 208 10.92 -7.44 -30.02
N VAL A 209 10.82 -8.73 -30.33
CA VAL A 209 9.54 -9.47 -30.22
C VAL A 209 9.10 -9.53 -28.76
N ALA A 210 9.99 -9.85 -27.82
CA ALA A 210 9.67 -9.84 -26.39
C ALA A 210 9.19 -8.46 -25.92
N SER A 211 9.87 -7.39 -26.32
CA SER A 211 9.48 -6.01 -25.98
C SER A 211 8.12 -5.64 -26.56
N SER A 212 7.79 -6.10 -27.78
CA SER A 212 6.49 -5.86 -28.42
C SER A 212 5.31 -6.54 -27.72
N GLN A 213 5.57 -7.52 -26.83
CA GLN A 213 4.55 -8.19 -26.03
C GLN A 213 4.19 -7.41 -24.75
N ILE A 214 4.90 -6.32 -24.44
CA ILE A 214 4.58 -5.45 -23.31
C ILE A 214 3.37 -4.57 -23.68
N VAL A 215 2.22 -4.89 -23.11
CA VAL A 215 0.96 -4.20 -23.40
C VAL A 215 0.73 -2.95 -22.55
N GLN A 216 1.40 -2.86 -21.40
CA GLN A 216 1.28 -1.75 -20.46
C GLN A 216 2.56 -1.60 -19.65
N PHE A 217 3.03 -0.36 -19.50
CA PHE A 217 4.06 0.03 -18.56
C PHE A 217 3.44 0.83 -17.41
N ILE A 218 3.76 0.49 -16.16
CA ILE A 218 3.24 1.18 -14.97
C ILE A 218 4.40 1.74 -14.16
N ILE A 219 4.35 3.04 -13.89
CA ILE A 219 5.28 3.75 -13.00
C ILE A 219 4.58 3.96 -11.64
N ALA A 220 4.97 3.16 -10.65
CA ALA A 220 4.37 3.08 -9.32
C ALA A 220 5.00 4.06 -8.31
N GLY A 221 4.95 5.36 -8.66
CA GLY A 221 5.35 6.46 -7.78
C GLY A 221 6.85 6.65 -7.59
N ASN A 222 7.18 7.80 -7.01
CA ASN A 222 8.53 8.34 -6.83
C ASN A 222 9.25 8.44 -8.17
N SER A 223 8.61 9.13 -9.12
CA SER A 223 9.16 9.39 -10.45
C SER A 223 10.25 10.46 -10.37
N ILE A 224 10.00 11.51 -9.60
CA ILE A 224 10.91 12.64 -9.36
C ILE A 224 11.36 12.63 -7.91
N ALA A 225 12.61 12.98 -7.65
CA ALA A 225 13.15 13.21 -6.31
C ALA A 225 13.88 14.55 -6.22
N LEU A 226 14.00 15.09 -5.01
CA LEU A 226 14.88 16.22 -4.75
C LEU A 226 16.31 15.68 -4.64
N SER A 227 17.27 16.34 -5.30
CA SER A 227 18.67 16.06 -5.03
C SER A 227 18.98 16.33 -3.56
N GLU A 228 19.67 15.40 -2.93
CA GLU A 228 20.36 15.66 -1.70
C GLU A 228 21.44 16.72 -1.98
N THR A 229 21.09 18.00 -1.78
CA THR A 229 22.11 18.98 -1.42
C THR A 229 22.68 18.51 -0.08
N GLU A 230 24.01 18.41 0.02
CA GLU A 230 24.77 18.14 1.24
C GLU A 230 24.19 18.93 2.43
N ASN A 231 23.19 18.36 3.09
CA ASN A 231 22.67 18.82 4.37
C ASN A 231 23.36 18.06 5.50
N THR A 232 24.54 17.50 5.22
CA THR A 232 25.53 17.24 6.25
C THR A 232 26.09 18.58 6.72
N LEU A 233 25.74 18.90 7.98
CA LEU A 233 26.52 19.77 8.86
C LEU A 233 26.48 21.29 8.55
N THR A 234 25.40 21.99 8.91
CA THR A 234 25.57 23.24 9.68
C THR A 234 24.36 23.56 10.56
N ASN A 235 24.59 23.57 11.87
CA ASN A 235 23.73 24.13 12.93
C ASN A 235 23.51 25.65 12.79
N LYS A 236 23.11 26.15 11.63
CA LYS A 236 22.78 27.56 11.45
C LYS A 236 21.35 27.72 10.98
N LYS A 237 20.55 28.33 11.87
CA LYS A 237 19.27 28.99 11.63
C LYS A 237 19.29 29.70 10.27
N LYS A 238 18.90 29.00 9.20
CA LYS A 238 18.56 29.63 7.92
C LYS A 238 17.06 29.86 7.92
N PRO A 239 16.59 31.05 7.51
CA PRO A 239 15.17 31.31 7.37
C PRO A 239 14.58 30.37 6.31
N PHE A 240 13.38 29.86 6.60
CA PHE A 240 12.64 28.78 5.93
C PHE A 240 12.27 29.00 4.44
N ASN A 241 12.81 30.02 3.76
CA ASN A 241 12.33 30.47 2.44
C ASN A 241 13.42 30.56 1.36
N ALA A 242 14.21 29.51 1.19
CA ALA A 242 14.95 29.32 -0.06
C ALA A 242 14.75 27.88 -0.54
N PHE A 243 13.51 27.52 -0.85
CA PHE A 243 13.28 26.46 -1.83
C PHE A 243 13.90 26.96 -3.13
N ILE A 244 15.12 26.50 -3.43
CA ILE A 244 15.71 26.71 -4.75
C ILE A 244 14.86 25.87 -5.69
N TYR A 245 13.89 26.51 -6.33
CA TYR A 245 13.07 25.88 -7.36
C TYR A 245 14.00 25.32 -8.43
N ASN A 246 13.84 24.02 -8.70
CA ASN A 246 14.60 23.32 -9.71
C ASN A 246 13.65 22.55 -10.59
N SER A 247 13.44 23.04 -11.82
CA SER A 247 12.55 22.41 -12.80
C SER A 247 13.19 21.22 -13.51
N LYS A 248 14.52 21.09 -13.49
CA LYS A 248 15.26 20.10 -14.27
C LYS A 248 14.77 18.67 -14.08
N PRO A 249 14.51 18.19 -12.85
CA PRO A 249 14.01 16.82 -12.65
C PRO A 249 12.67 16.57 -13.36
N ALA A 250 11.77 17.55 -13.31
CA ALA A 250 10.46 17.45 -13.98
C ALA A 250 10.59 17.50 -15.50
N GLU A 251 11.47 18.37 -16.02
CA GLU A 251 11.77 18.45 -17.46
C GLU A 251 12.38 17.14 -17.98
N MET A 252 13.33 16.55 -17.27
CA MET A 252 13.95 15.26 -17.64
C MET A 252 12.93 14.12 -17.61
N PHE A 253 12.08 14.08 -16.59
CA PHE A 253 11.02 13.09 -16.49
C PHE A 253 10.00 13.23 -17.62
N ASP A 254 9.62 14.46 -17.97
CA ASP A 254 8.70 14.74 -19.08
C ASP A 254 9.28 14.31 -20.44
N ILE A 255 10.58 14.54 -20.68
CA ILE A 255 11.28 14.06 -21.88
C ILE A 255 11.27 12.52 -21.91
N PHE A 256 11.61 11.87 -20.81
CA PHE A 256 11.59 10.41 -20.71
C PHE A 256 10.19 9.85 -21.00
N LEU A 257 9.16 10.38 -20.34
CA LEU A 257 7.76 9.99 -20.57
C LEU A 257 7.34 10.20 -22.02
N SER A 258 7.65 11.37 -22.61
CA SER A 258 7.28 11.68 -23.98
C SER A 258 7.92 10.73 -24.99
N ASN A 259 9.13 10.24 -24.71
CA ASN A 259 9.80 9.25 -25.55
C ASN A 259 9.05 7.90 -25.51
N ILE A 260 8.83 7.35 -24.32
CA ILE A 260 8.20 6.03 -24.19
C ILE A 260 6.71 6.00 -24.53
N CYS A 261 5.99 7.12 -24.33
CA CYS A 261 4.56 7.19 -24.65
C CYS A 261 4.29 7.18 -26.16
N ALA A 262 5.31 7.38 -27.00
CA ALA A 262 5.15 7.32 -28.45
C ALA A 262 4.79 5.90 -28.95
N THR A 263 5.26 4.86 -28.26
CA THR A 263 5.06 3.46 -28.67
C THR A 263 4.36 2.61 -27.61
N THR A 264 4.49 2.96 -26.33
CA THR A 264 4.06 2.11 -25.22
C THR A 264 2.96 2.78 -24.42
N SER A 265 1.94 2.03 -24.03
CA SER A 265 0.95 2.56 -23.09
C SER A 265 1.55 2.67 -21.70
N VAL A 266 1.48 3.85 -21.10
CA VAL A 266 2.04 4.18 -19.78
C VAL A 266 0.92 4.59 -18.82
N ILE A 267 0.94 3.99 -17.62
CA ILE A 267 0.15 4.47 -16.49
C ILE A 267 1.08 5.03 -15.42
N LEU A 268 0.86 6.28 -15.06
CA LEU A 268 1.66 7.01 -14.08
C LEU A 268 0.90 7.16 -12.76
N MET A 269 1.47 6.62 -11.68
CA MET A 269 1.01 6.83 -10.30
C MET A 269 1.92 7.84 -9.58
N PRO A 270 1.38 8.73 -8.74
CA PRO A 270 2.17 9.55 -7.83
C PRO A 270 2.72 8.74 -6.66
N GLY A 271 3.91 9.12 -6.17
CA GLY A 271 4.48 8.66 -4.90
C GLY A 271 4.70 9.81 -3.90
N GLU A 272 5.47 9.55 -2.84
CA GLU A 272 5.70 10.50 -1.74
C GLU A 272 6.51 11.73 -2.20
N SER A 273 7.43 11.54 -3.15
CA SER A 273 8.31 12.60 -3.67
C SER A 273 7.77 13.32 -4.91
N ASP A 274 6.66 12.83 -5.48
CA ASP A 274 6.09 13.38 -6.71
C ASP A 274 5.24 14.63 -6.44
N PRO A 275 5.05 15.52 -7.45
CA PRO A 275 4.23 16.73 -7.32
C PRO A 275 2.72 16.41 -7.29
N SER A 276 2.28 15.80 -6.20
CA SER A 276 0.89 15.52 -5.85
C SER A 276 0.62 15.87 -4.37
N ASN A 277 -0.62 15.69 -3.90
CA ASN A 277 -0.92 15.86 -2.49
C ASN A 277 -0.23 14.78 -1.63
N THR A 278 0.12 15.15 -0.40
CA THR A 278 0.75 14.25 0.58
C THR A 278 -0.23 13.24 1.18
N LEU A 279 -1.48 13.67 1.44
CA LEU A 279 -2.50 12.81 2.05
C LEU A 279 -2.93 11.70 1.10
N LEU A 280 -3.14 10.48 1.61
CA LEU A 280 -3.80 9.45 0.83
C LEU A 280 -5.31 9.73 0.67
N PRO A 281 -5.93 9.38 -0.47
CA PRO A 281 -5.28 8.99 -1.72
C PRO A 281 -4.63 10.20 -2.42
N GLN A 282 -3.40 9.99 -2.90
CA GLN A 282 -2.73 10.98 -3.74
C GLN A 282 -3.45 11.06 -5.09
N GLN A 283 -3.78 12.27 -5.51
CA GLN A 283 -4.51 12.53 -6.76
C GLN A 283 -3.55 12.47 -7.95
N PRO A 284 -4.05 12.23 -9.18
CA PRO A 284 -3.20 12.09 -10.35
C PRO A 284 -2.31 13.32 -10.57
N ILE A 285 -1.07 13.09 -11.04
CA ILE A 285 -0.16 14.18 -11.40
C ILE A 285 -0.81 15.03 -12.49
N HIS A 286 -0.81 16.34 -12.27
CA HIS A 286 -1.42 17.29 -13.19
C HIS A 286 -0.56 17.44 -14.46
N PHE A 287 -1.20 17.54 -15.63
CA PHE A 287 -0.52 17.62 -16.93
C PHE A 287 0.42 18.83 -17.07
N SER A 288 0.24 19.88 -16.24
CA SER A 288 1.17 21.02 -16.21
C SER A 288 2.60 20.64 -15.81
N PHE A 289 2.79 19.51 -15.13
CA PHE A 289 4.13 19.00 -14.78
C PHE A 289 4.78 18.19 -15.90
N ILE A 290 4.04 17.87 -16.97
CA ILE A 290 4.50 17.03 -18.08
C ILE A 290 4.09 17.63 -19.45
N PRO A 291 4.60 18.83 -19.78
CA PRO A 291 4.14 19.61 -20.93
C PRO A 291 4.34 18.92 -22.29
N ASN A 292 5.33 18.05 -22.45
CA ASN A 292 5.56 17.27 -23.67
C ASN A 292 4.70 16.00 -23.67
N ALA A 293 4.73 15.21 -22.59
CA ALA A 293 4.01 13.95 -22.52
C ALA A 293 2.48 14.13 -22.48
N LYS A 294 1.97 15.32 -22.09
CA LYS A 294 0.52 15.62 -22.09
C LYS A 294 -0.16 15.38 -23.45
N HIS A 295 0.58 15.47 -24.56
CA HIS A 295 0.03 15.23 -25.90
C HIS A 295 -0.45 13.79 -26.09
N TYR A 296 0.06 12.85 -25.30
CA TYR A 296 -0.36 11.46 -25.26
C TYR A 296 -1.47 11.18 -24.24
N TYR A 297 -1.87 12.17 -23.45
CA TYR A 297 -2.84 12.00 -22.38
C TYR A 297 -4.20 11.51 -22.92
N GLY A 298 -4.74 10.44 -22.32
CA GLY A 298 -5.98 9.81 -22.74
C GLY A 298 -5.82 8.81 -23.90
N SER A 299 -4.64 8.74 -24.52
CA SER A 299 -4.27 7.72 -25.51
C SER A 299 -3.33 6.70 -24.88
N THR A 300 -2.03 6.82 -25.12
CA THR A 300 -0.99 5.97 -24.54
C THR A 300 -0.64 6.37 -23.12
N LEU A 301 -0.81 7.63 -22.70
CA LEU A 301 -0.54 8.08 -21.33
C LEU A 301 -1.83 8.21 -20.51
N LYS A 302 -1.85 7.60 -19.32
CA LYS A 302 -2.88 7.80 -18.29
C LYS A 302 -2.23 8.14 -16.96
N THR A 303 -2.73 9.15 -16.26
CA THR A 303 -2.36 9.42 -14.87
C THR A 303 -3.42 8.85 -13.94
N SER A 304 -2.99 8.31 -12.81
CA SER A 304 -3.86 7.64 -11.83
C SER A 304 -3.58 8.13 -10.41
N THR A 305 -4.43 7.75 -9.47
CA THR A 305 -4.27 7.99 -8.04
C THR A 305 -3.27 7.02 -7.40
N ASN A 306 -2.89 7.27 -6.14
CA ASN A 306 -2.25 6.30 -5.25
C ASN A 306 -3.03 6.20 -3.93
N PRO A 307 -3.54 5.02 -3.53
CA PRO A 307 -3.54 3.75 -4.28
C PRO A 307 -4.35 3.80 -5.57
N MET A 308 -4.28 2.75 -6.37
CA MET A 308 -5.04 2.61 -7.62
C MET A 308 -5.72 1.24 -7.73
N TRP A 309 -6.87 1.22 -8.40
CA TRP A 309 -7.44 0.01 -8.99
C TRP A 309 -7.40 0.14 -10.51
N LEU A 310 -6.99 -0.93 -11.18
CA LEU A 310 -6.92 -1.01 -12.62
C LEU A 310 -7.55 -2.29 -13.15
N GLU A 311 -8.01 -2.20 -14.39
CA GLU A 311 -8.34 -3.33 -15.23
C GLU A 311 -7.40 -3.33 -16.42
N ILE A 312 -6.71 -4.44 -16.64
CA ILE A 312 -5.78 -4.62 -17.76
C ILE A 312 -6.25 -5.76 -18.64
N ASP A 313 -6.00 -5.62 -19.95
CA ASP A 313 -6.38 -6.56 -20.99
C ASP A 313 -7.90 -6.74 -21.03
N GLY A 314 -8.65 -5.73 -21.49
CA GLY A 314 -10.12 -5.60 -21.40
C GLY A 314 -10.97 -6.74 -21.98
N VAL A 315 -10.35 -7.83 -22.44
CA VAL A 315 -10.97 -9.13 -22.72
C VAL A 315 -10.94 -10.05 -21.48
N ASN A 316 -9.83 -10.04 -20.75
CA ASN A 316 -9.55 -10.90 -19.60
C ASN A 316 -9.82 -10.23 -18.23
N PHE A 317 -10.16 -8.94 -18.21
CA PHE A 317 -10.59 -8.20 -17.02
C PHE A 317 -9.67 -8.35 -15.80
N PHE A 318 -8.34 -8.36 -16.00
CA PHE A 318 -7.41 -8.55 -14.89
C PHE A 318 -7.50 -7.36 -13.92
N ARG A 319 -7.99 -7.63 -12.71
CA ARG A 319 -7.98 -6.70 -11.57
C ARG A 319 -6.60 -6.55 -10.94
N PHE A 320 -6.08 -5.32 -10.97
CA PHE A 320 -4.84 -4.91 -10.33
C PHE A 320 -5.15 -3.92 -9.20
N LEU A 321 -4.53 -4.14 -8.05
CA LEU A 321 -4.42 -3.17 -6.97
C LEU A 321 -2.95 -2.74 -6.87
N GLY A 322 -2.71 -1.44 -6.80
CA GLY A 322 -1.36 -0.87 -6.72
C GLY A 322 -1.24 0.22 -5.67
N SER A 323 -0.13 0.27 -4.95
CA SER A 323 0.25 1.45 -4.16
C SER A 323 1.72 1.81 -4.38
N SER A 324 2.08 3.07 -4.12
CA SER A 324 3.46 3.55 -4.25
C SER A 324 4.33 3.24 -3.03
N GLY A 325 3.93 2.30 -2.16
CA GLY A 325 4.75 1.83 -1.04
C GLY A 325 4.33 2.31 0.35
N GLN A 326 3.74 3.51 0.45
CA GLN A 326 3.52 4.16 1.76
C GLN A 326 2.62 3.34 2.68
N THR A 327 1.62 2.66 2.14
CA THR A 327 0.69 1.84 2.91
C THR A 327 1.40 0.71 3.66
N ILE A 328 2.27 -0.04 2.98
CA ILE A 328 3.00 -1.16 3.58
C ILE A 328 4.17 -0.67 4.43
N ASN A 329 4.87 0.36 3.97
CA ASN A 329 5.99 0.94 4.71
C ASN A 329 5.55 1.48 6.08
N ASP A 330 4.34 2.04 6.18
CA ASP A 330 3.81 2.53 7.45
C ASP A 330 3.42 1.39 8.41
N ILE A 331 2.73 0.35 7.91
CA ILE A 331 2.43 -0.86 8.69
C ILE A 331 3.71 -1.56 9.17
N TYR A 332 4.76 -1.58 8.33
CA TYR A 332 6.05 -2.18 8.68
C TYR A 332 6.71 -1.51 9.89
N LYS A 333 6.35 -0.27 10.24
CA LYS A 333 6.84 0.38 11.46
C LYS A 333 6.31 -0.26 12.75
N TYR A 334 5.20 -1.01 12.68
CA TYR A 334 4.59 -1.69 13.81
C TYR A 334 5.18 -3.08 14.09
N THR A 335 6.21 -3.52 13.35
CA THR A 335 6.73 -4.90 13.50
C THR A 335 8.21 -5.03 13.15
N ASN A 336 8.89 -5.93 13.88
CA ASN A 336 10.23 -6.42 13.57
C ASN A 336 10.22 -7.92 13.18
N LYS A 337 9.05 -8.56 13.21
CA LYS A 337 8.88 -10.01 13.02
C LYS A 337 8.35 -10.36 11.62
N HIS A 338 7.70 -9.42 10.95
CA HIS A 338 7.03 -9.64 9.67
C HIS A 338 7.71 -8.86 8.55
N ASN A 339 7.97 -9.52 7.42
CA ASN A 339 8.44 -8.86 6.23
C ASN A 339 7.29 -8.17 5.47
N LYS A 340 7.62 -7.24 4.57
CA LYS A 340 6.63 -6.44 3.85
C LYS A 340 5.70 -7.28 2.95
N LEU A 341 6.17 -8.42 2.43
CA LEU A 341 5.36 -9.33 1.63
C LEU A 341 4.26 -10.01 2.47
N SER A 342 4.57 -10.43 3.70
CA SER A 342 3.57 -10.95 4.64
C SER A 342 2.58 -9.86 5.06
N ILE A 343 3.05 -8.62 5.23
CA ILE A 343 2.17 -7.47 5.52
C ILE A 343 1.18 -7.24 4.37
N MET A 344 1.62 -7.36 3.11
CA MET A 344 0.71 -7.27 1.96
C MET A 344 -0.40 -8.32 2.05
N GLU A 345 -0.07 -9.57 2.39
CA GLU A 345 -1.07 -10.62 2.61
C GLU A 345 -2.03 -10.26 3.74
N TYR A 346 -1.53 -9.76 4.87
CA TYR A 346 -2.38 -9.31 5.98
C TYR A 346 -3.36 -8.22 5.56
N THR A 347 -2.94 -7.22 4.76
CA THR A 347 -3.85 -6.16 4.29
C THR A 347 -5.02 -6.69 3.46
N LEU A 348 -4.81 -7.79 2.71
CA LEU A 348 -5.88 -8.45 1.98
C LEU A 348 -6.83 -9.19 2.93
N ARG A 349 -6.30 -9.92 3.92
CA ARG A 349 -7.10 -10.66 4.92
C ARG A 349 -7.85 -9.75 5.90
N TRP A 350 -7.33 -8.55 6.17
CA TRP A 350 -8.04 -7.49 6.89
C TRP A 350 -9.07 -6.76 6.01
N GLN A 351 -9.10 -7.05 4.71
CA GLN A 351 -9.89 -6.33 3.70
C GLN A 351 -9.65 -4.82 3.72
N HIS A 352 -8.41 -4.39 3.96
CA HIS A 352 -8.08 -2.99 4.10
C HIS A 352 -6.65 -2.70 3.66
N CYS A 353 -6.45 -1.92 2.60
CA CYS A 353 -5.11 -1.65 2.06
C CYS A 353 -4.30 -0.61 2.84
N ALA A 354 -4.92 0.15 3.74
CA ALA A 354 -4.26 1.21 4.52
C ALA A 354 -4.80 1.31 5.98
N PRO A 355 -4.78 0.23 6.78
CA PRO A 355 -5.47 0.19 8.08
C PRO A 355 -4.99 1.27 9.06
N THR A 356 -3.70 1.63 9.01
CA THR A 356 -3.10 2.64 9.88
C THR A 356 -3.47 4.08 9.50
N ALA A 357 -4.23 4.27 8.42
CA ALA A 357 -4.84 5.54 8.09
C ALA A 357 -6.16 5.71 8.87
N PRO A 358 -6.42 6.88 9.49
CA PRO A 358 -5.63 8.11 9.47
C PRO A 358 -4.55 8.27 10.56
N ASP A 359 -4.46 7.35 11.52
CA ASP A 359 -3.64 7.50 12.75
C ASP A 359 -2.17 7.86 12.48
N THR A 360 -1.44 7.01 11.76
CA THR A 360 -0.01 7.21 11.45
C THR A 360 0.25 7.44 9.97
N LEU A 361 -0.60 6.88 9.11
CA LEU A 361 -0.61 7.18 7.67
C LEU A 361 -1.68 8.22 7.36
N TRP A 362 -1.25 9.46 7.10
CA TRP A 362 -2.19 10.55 6.90
C TRP A 362 -3.02 10.38 5.63
N CYS A 363 -4.34 10.59 5.75
CA CYS A 363 -5.28 10.48 4.65
C CYS A 363 -6.32 11.60 4.69
N TYR A 364 -7.10 11.71 3.62
CA TYR A 364 -8.25 12.60 3.54
C TYR A 364 -9.38 12.12 4.49
N PRO A 365 -10.02 13.01 5.27
CA PRO A 365 -11.07 12.63 6.22
C PRO A 365 -12.37 12.27 5.50
N PHE A 366 -12.56 11.02 5.09
CA PHE A 366 -13.76 10.60 4.37
C PHE A 366 -15.03 10.55 5.25
N LEU A 367 -16.17 11.01 4.74
CA LEU A 367 -17.48 10.94 5.43
C LEU A 367 -18.41 9.82 4.99
N GLU A 368 -18.45 9.52 3.70
CA GLU A 368 -19.48 8.64 3.13
C GLU A 368 -18.98 7.20 2.99
N LYS A 369 -17.70 7.05 2.68
CA LYS A 369 -17.07 5.75 2.42
C LYS A 369 -15.59 5.82 2.74
N ASP A 370 -15.08 4.80 3.43
CA ASP A 370 -13.64 4.54 3.49
C ASP A 370 -13.21 3.81 2.20
N PRO A 371 -12.46 4.45 1.29
CA PRO A 371 -12.10 3.84 0.01
C PRO A 371 -10.97 2.80 0.14
N PHE A 372 -10.32 2.70 1.30
CA PHE A 372 -9.24 1.75 1.53
C PHE A 372 -9.75 0.34 1.88
N ILE A 373 -11.05 0.21 2.15
CA ILE A 373 -11.70 -1.09 2.32
C ILE A 373 -11.80 -1.81 0.97
N LEU A 374 -11.39 -3.07 0.95
CA LEU A 374 -11.41 -3.92 -0.24
C LEU A 374 -12.78 -4.57 -0.42
N SER A 375 -13.46 -4.22 -1.51
CA SER A 375 -14.74 -4.83 -1.89
C SER A 375 -14.58 -6.12 -2.71
N GLU A 376 -13.44 -6.28 -3.36
CA GLU A 376 -13.08 -7.43 -4.18
C GLU A 376 -11.60 -7.77 -4.00
N THR A 377 -11.23 -9.01 -4.30
CA THR A 377 -9.84 -9.49 -4.25
C THR A 377 -9.15 -9.25 -5.60
N PRO A 378 -7.98 -8.57 -5.65
CA PRO A 378 -7.26 -8.37 -6.91
C PRO A 378 -6.63 -9.68 -7.40
N HIS A 379 -6.35 -9.80 -8.71
CA HIS A 379 -5.49 -10.86 -9.23
C HIS A 379 -4.01 -10.54 -9.00
N VAL A 380 -3.68 -9.24 -9.02
CA VAL A 380 -2.32 -8.73 -8.83
C VAL A 380 -2.36 -7.61 -7.80
N TYR A 381 -1.58 -7.74 -6.74
CA TYR A 381 -1.35 -6.67 -5.78
C TYR A 381 0.12 -6.28 -5.78
N PHE A 382 0.44 -5.09 -6.29
CA PHE A 382 1.80 -4.59 -6.33
C PHE A 382 2.02 -3.38 -5.42
N VAL A 383 3.24 -3.27 -4.90
CA VAL A 383 3.65 -2.20 -3.99
C VAL A 383 5.00 -1.65 -4.45
N GLY A 384 5.02 -0.36 -4.78
CA GLY A 384 6.19 0.38 -5.22
C GLY A 384 7.19 0.68 -4.11
N ASN A 385 8.38 1.12 -4.49
CA ASN A 385 9.39 1.73 -3.63
C ASN A 385 9.86 0.82 -2.48
N GLN A 386 10.12 -0.44 -2.81
CA GLN A 386 10.65 -1.44 -1.87
C GLN A 386 12.18 -1.53 -2.00
N GLU A 387 12.83 -2.09 -0.97
CA GLU A 387 14.29 -2.20 -0.92
C GLU A 387 14.83 -3.19 -1.96
N GLU A 388 14.09 -4.27 -2.18
CA GLU A 388 14.40 -5.35 -3.11
C GLU A 388 13.14 -5.85 -3.81
N PHE A 389 13.31 -6.53 -4.94
CA PHE A 389 12.24 -7.26 -5.58
C PHE A 389 11.88 -8.50 -4.76
N ASN A 390 10.58 -8.73 -4.57
CA ASN A 390 10.09 -9.97 -4.00
C ASN A 390 8.67 -10.24 -4.48
N THR A 391 8.29 -11.51 -4.58
CA THR A 391 6.96 -11.88 -5.04
C THR A 391 6.49 -13.19 -4.40
N LYS A 392 5.18 -13.29 -4.18
CA LYS A 392 4.54 -14.49 -3.63
C LYS A 392 3.19 -14.71 -4.30
N PHE A 393 2.89 -15.97 -4.59
CA PHE A 393 1.52 -16.40 -4.86
C PHE A 393 0.82 -16.73 -3.54
N ILE A 394 -0.41 -16.24 -3.39
CA ILE A 394 -1.28 -16.63 -2.29
C ILE A 394 -2.60 -17.18 -2.86
N GLU A 395 -3.17 -18.13 -2.12
CA GLU A 395 -4.46 -18.73 -2.42
C GLU A 395 -5.41 -18.47 -1.24
N GLY A 396 -6.65 -18.10 -1.56
CA GLY A 396 -7.73 -17.93 -0.61
C GLY A 396 -8.53 -19.21 -0.41
N GLU A 397 -9.29 -19.26 0.68
CA GLU A 397 -10.10 -20.43 1.04
C GLU A 397 -11.19 -20.76 -0.01
N ASN A 398 -11.63 -19.75 -0.77
CA ASN A 398 -12.63 -19.90 -1.84
C ASN A 398 -11.99 -19.97 -3.23
N GLY A 399 -10.71 -20.38 -3.32
CA GLY A 399 -9.98 -20.54 -4.57
C GLY A 399 -9.55 -19.21 -5.21
N GLN A 400 -9.54 -18.11 -4.46
CA GLN A 400 -8.99 -16.85 -4.96
C GLN A 400 -7.48 -16.99 -5.17
N ILE A 401 -6.94 -16.50 -6.29
CA ILE A 401 -5.51 -16.58 -6.61
C ILE A 401 -4.96 -15.17 -6.79
N ILE A 402 -3.93 -14.82 -6.03
CA ILE A 402 -3.35 -13.47 -6.05
C ILE A 402 -1.84 -13.55 -6.18
N ARG A 403 -1.30 -12.75 -7.11
CA ARG A 403 0.13 -12.48 -7.24
C ARG A 403 0.49 -11.20 -6.47
N LEU A 404 1.26 -11.34 -5.40
CA LEU A 404 1.84 -10.22 -4.66
C LEU A 404 3.19 -9.82 -5.26
N ILE A 405 3.43 -8.52 -5.48
CA ILE A 405 4.66 -8.02 -6.10
C ILE A 405 5.21 -6.82 -5.31
N MET A 406 6.43 -6.94 -4.80
CA MET A 406 7.20 -5.84 -4.26
C MET A 406 8.13 -5.32 -5.34
N LEU A 407 7.94 -4.07 -5.77
CA LEU A 407 8.77 -3.45 -6.79
C LEU A 407 9.96 -2.74 -6.13
N PRO A 408 11.20 -3.06 -6.53
CA PRO A 408 12.36 -2.37 -6.00
C PRO A 408 12.39 -0.91 -6.48
N VAL A 409 13.17 -0.09 -5.78
CA VAL A 409 13.51 1.26 -6.24
C VAL A 409 14.46 1.14 -7.44
N PHE A 410 13.99 1.56 -8.62
CA PHE A 410 14.74 1.50 -9.87
C PHE A 410 16.07 2.24 -9.77
N SER A 411 16.08 3.46 -9.21
CA SER A 411 17.29 4.28 -9.10
C SER A 411 18.41 3.66 -8.24
N LYS A 412 18.13 2.57 -7.51
CA LYS A 412 19.10 1.82 -6.69
C LYS A 412 19.47 0.46 -7.30
N THR A 413 18.56 -0.13 -8.07
CA THR A 413 18.66 -1.54 -8.52
C THR A 413 18.75 -1.68 -10.03
N ASP A 414 18.42 -0.62 -10.76
CA ASP A 414 18.29 -0.55 -12.22
C ASP A 414 17.42 -1.69 -12.77
N THR A 415 16.35 -2.05 -12.05
CA THR A 415 15.53 -3.23 -12.35
C THR A 415 14.05 -2.88 -12.53
N ILE A 416 13.43 -3.41 -13.58
CA ILE A 416 11.97 -3.46 -13.75
C ILE A 416 11.47 -4.90 -13.60
N VAL A 417 10.17 -5.05 -13.39
CA VAL A 417 9.51 -6.36 -13.29
C VAL A 417 8.54 -6.53 -14.45
N LEU A 418 8.67 -7.62 -15.20
CA LEU A 418 7.70 -8.06 -16.19
C LEU A 418 6.75 -9.06 -15.57
N LEU A 419 5.45 -8.82 -15.68
CA LEU A 419 4.41 -9.74 -15.26
C LEU A 419 3.75 -10.36 -16.49
N ASN A 420 3.84 -11.68 -16.62
CA ASN A 420 3.11 -12.42 -17.66
C ASN A 420 1.64 -12.51 -17.27
N LEU A 421 0.73 -11.95 -18.07
CA LEU A 421 -0.71 -11.96 -17.78
C LEU A 421 -1.33 -13.36 -17.88
N SER A 422 -0.71 -14.28 -18.63
CA SER A 422 -1.24 -15.65 -18.80
C SER A 422 -0.90 -16.54 -17.60
N THR A 423 0.30 -16.42 -17.05
CA THR A 423 0.78 -17.29 -15.95
C THR A 423 0.78 -16.58 -14.59
N LEU A 424 0.74 -15.25 -14.57
CA LEU A 424 1.00 -14.40 -13.40
C LEU A 424 2.41 -14.59 -12.81
N GLU A 425 3.35 -15.09 -13.60
CA GLU A 425 4.77 -15.16 -13.24
C GLU A 425 5.45 -13.82 -13.46
N CYS A 426 6.45 -13.53 -12.62
CA CYS A 426 7.20 -12.30 -12.64
C CYS A 426 8.65 -12.57 -13.03
N GLU A 427 9.20 -11.75 -13.90
CA GLU A 427 10.59 -11.80 -14.35
C GLU A 427 11.26 -10.44 -14.11
N GLU A 428 12.50 -10.44 -13.63
CA GLU A 428 13.28 -9.21 -13.46
C GLU A 428 14.06 -8.90 -14.73
N VAL A 429 14.02 -7.63 -15.16
CA VAL A 429 14.89 -7.12 -16.23
C VAL A 429 15.78 -6.05 -15.62
N LYS A 430 17.09 -6.32 -15.59
CA LYS A 430 18.11 -5.46 -15.00
C LYS A 430 18.94 -4.77 -16.07
N PHE A 431 19.13 -3.46 -15.93
CA PHE A 431 19.91 -2.63 -16.83
C PHE A 431 21.23 -2.27 -16.16
N SER A 432 22.34 -2.83 -16.64
CA SER A 432 23.67 -2.49 -16.11
C SER A 432 24.70 -2.39 -17.22
N ILE A 433 25.78 -1.67 -16.92
CA ILE A 433 27.00 -1.70 -17.71
C ILE A 433 27.88 -2.80 -17.10
N HIS A 434 28.55 -3.59 -17.93
CA HIS A 434 29.68 -4.35 -17.43
C HIS A 434 30.77 -3.38 -16.97
N ASP A 435 31.04 -3.35 -15.67
CA ASP A 435 32.24 -2.69 -15.17
C ASP A 435 33.44 -3.32 -15.88
N LYS A 436 34.34 -2.48 -16.40
CA LYS A 436 35.59 -2.95 -16.97
C LYS A 436 36.28 -3.79 -15.89
N ILE A 437 36.43 -5.09 -16.15
CA ILE A 437 37.37 -5.94 -15.46
C ILE A 437 38.69 -5.17 -15.44
N THR A 438 39.13 -4.77 -14.25
CA THR A 438 40.45 -4.21 -14.03
C THR A 438 41.42 -5.31 -14.42
N LEU A 439 41.92 -5.24 -15.65
CA LEU A 439 42.99 -6.10 -16.18
C LEU A 439 44.29 -5.83 -15.43
#